data_AF-A0A929ZUE6-F1
#
_entry.id   AF-A0A929ZUE6-F1
#
_cell.length_a   1.000
_cell.length_b   1.000
_cell.length_c   1.000
_cell.angle_alpha   90.00
_cell.angle_beta   90.00
_cell.angle_gamma   90.00
#
_symmetry.space_group_name_H-M   'P 1'
#
loop_
_entity.id
_entity.type
_entity.pdbx_description
1 polymer ?
#
loop_
_entity_poly.entity_id
_entity_poly.type
_entity_poly.pdbx_seq_one_letter_code
_entity_poly.pdbx_strand_id
1 'polypeptide(L)'
;PNTLRQNIDADDNFAIGLNALEKNTTGQANMALGNSALSRNTNGGYNMAFGYNTMPLNEGGSYNIALGYNSANQIVNGNYNTVIGTGGSYINNGNGNISIGNSANGTDTASLDNIIAIGHGITPTTDNTIVLGNNTVTGPKVGVGTYTPQSKLDVNGDIRVGGTTAPCTGANEGAIRYESSSKKFQGCDGSNWVSLH
;
A
#
# COMPACT_ATOMS: atom_id res chain seq x y z
N PRO A 1 18.94 -28.64 0.00
CA PRO A 1 18.39 -27.40 -0.63
C PRO A 1 17.19 -27.78 -1.53
N ASN A 2 15.97 -27.45 -1.09
CA ASN A 2 14.72 -27.80 -1.77
C ASN A 2 14.16 -26.57 -2.52
N THR A 3 14.81 -26.17 -3.60
CA THR A 3 14.33 -25.10 -4.51
C THR A 3 13.56 -25.74 -5.67
N LEU A 4 12.45 -25.13 -6.13
CA LEU A 4 11.68 -25.54 -7.33
C LEU A 4 11.08 -26.96 -7.29
N ARG A 5 10.72 -27.50 -6.12
CA ARG A 5 10.34 -28.92 -5.98
C ARG A 5 9.02 -29.34 -6.63
N GLN A 6 8.05 -28.44 -6.75
CA GLN A 6 6.71 -28.76 -7.28
C GLN A 6 6.32 -27.94 -8.51
N ASN A 7 7.30 -27.42 -9.25
CA ASN A 7 7.09 -26.70 -10.50
C ASN A 7 6.61 -27.66 -11.60
N ILE A 8 5.29 -27.74 -11.79
CA ILE A 8 4.64 -28.76 -12.62
C ILE A 8 4.43 -28.25 -14.06
N ASP A 9 4.20 -26.94 -14.29
CA ASP A 9 4.00 -26.35 -15.63
C ASP A 9 4.43 -24.86 -15.71
N ALA A 10 5.44 -24.43 -14.94
CA ALA A 10 5.75 -23.02 -14.79
C ALA A 10 7.14 -22.61 -15.30
N ASP A 11 7.13 -21.90 -16.43
CA ASP A 11 8.33 -21.43 -17.13
C ASP A 11 8.94 -20.16 -16.48
N ASP A 12 10.22 -19.91 -16.76
CA ASP A 12 10.97 -18.69 -16.43
C ASP A 12 11.07 -18.30 -14.95
N ASN A 13 11.07 -19.29 -14.04
CA ASN A 13 11.22 -19.05 -12.61
C ASN A 13 12.70 -19.05 -12.15
N PHE A 14 13.09 -18.06 -11.35
CA PHE A 14 14.41 -17.97 -10.71
C PHE A 14 14.30 -18.12 -9.19
N ALA A 15 14.95 -19.12 -8.60
CA ALA A 15 14.88 -19.39 -7.16
C ALA A 15 16.24 -19.65 -6.51
N ILE A 16 16.53 -18.95 -5.41
CA ILE A 16 17.70 -19.19 -4.56
C ILE A 16 17.28 -19.10 -3.09
N GLY A 17 17.48 -20.19 -2.34
CA GLY A 17 17.16 -20.25 -0.91
C GLY A 17 16.38 -21.51 -0.55
N LEU A 18 16.48 -21.97 0.71
CA LEU A 18 15.75 -23.15 1.15
C LEU A 18 14.23 -22.91 1.04
N ASN A 19 13.50 -23.81 0.38
CA ASN A 19 12.05 -23.75 0.16
C ASN A 19 11.56 -22.56 -0.69
N ALA A 20 12.45 -21.90 -1.43
CA ALA A 20 12.05 -20.90 -2.41
C ALA A 20 11.27 -21.57 -3.56
N LEU A 21 10.06 -21.07 -3.85
CA LEU A 21 9.12 -21.64 -4.82
C LEU A 21 8.83 -23.14 -4.61
N GLU A 22 8.76 -23.61 -3.35
CA GLU A 22 8.57 -25.04 -3.07
C GLU A 22 7.25 -25.60 -3.65
N LYS A 23 6.13 -24.87 -3.48
CA LYS A 23 4.79 -25.30 -3.94
C LYS A 23 4.27 -24.52 -5.15
N ASN A 24 5.15 -24.08 -6.04
CA ASN A 24 4.72 -23.38 -7.25
C ASN A 24 4.20 -24.35 -8.30
N THR A 25 2.89 -24.35 -8.62
CA THR A 25 2.32 -25.34 -9.55
C THR A 25 2.28 -24.85 -10.99
N THR A 26 1.71 -23.66 -11.23
CA THR A 26 1.49 -23.10 -12.59
C THR A 26 1.98 -21.65 -12.74
N GLY A 27 2.50 -21.03 -11.69
CA GLY A 27 2.95 -19.63 -11.71
C GLY A 27 4.25 -19.40 -12.47
N GLN A 28 4.19 -18.71 -13.61
CA GLN A 28 5.35 -18.43 -14.47
C GLN A 28 6.07 -17.11 -14.12
N ALA A 29 7.33 -16.99 -14.53
CA ALA A 29 8.11 -15.75 -14.46
C ALA A 29 8.27 -15.15 -13.05
N ASN A 30 8.39 -15.99 -12.01
CA ASN A 30 8.61 -15.54 -10.64
C ASN A 30 10.11 -15.51 -10.27
N MET A 31 10.50 -14.53 -9.46
CA MET A 31 11.86 -14.40 -8.91
C MET A 31 11.81 -14.49 -7.38
N ALA A 32 12.42 -15.52 -6.79
CA ALA A 32 12.43 -15.79 -5.36
C ALA A 32 13.87 -15.92 -4.83
N LEU A 33 14.34 -14.95 -4.05
CA LEU A 33 15.67 -14.98 -3.42
C LEU A 33 15.52 -14.86 -1.90
N GLY A 34 15.68 -15.97 -1.19
CA GLY A 34 15.60 -16.05 0.26
C GLY A 34 14.98 -17.36 0.75
N ASN A 35 15.21 -17.70 2.02
CA ASN A 35 14.56 -18.87 2.62
C ASN A 35 13.04 -18.66 2.66
N SER A 36 12.27 -19.62 2.15
CA SER A 36 10.80 -19.62 2.11
C SER A 36 10.17 -18.47 1.30
N ALA A 37 10.95 -17.78 0.45
CA ALA A 37 10.44 -16.77 -0.47
C ALA A 37 9.49 -17.42 -1.50
N LEU A 38 8.25 -16.91 -1.62
CA LEU A 38 7.19 -17.48 -2.48
C LEU A 38 6.94 -18.99 -2.25
N SER A 39 7.13 -19.48 -1.02
CA SER A 39 7.08 -20.93 -0.74
C SER A 39 5.73 -21.59 -1.05
N ARG A 40 4.60 -20.88 -0.96
CA ARG A 40 3.26 -21.38 -1.32
C ARG A 40 2.62 -20.67 -2.51
N ASN A 41 3.41 -20.30 -3.52
CA ASN A 41 2.87 -19.63 -4.70
C ASN A 41 2.16 -20.56 -5.68
N THR A 42 0.87 -20.89 -5.58
CA THR A 42 0.29 -21.94 -6.45
C THR A 42 0.13 -21.53 -7.92
N ASN A 43 -0.59 -20.43 -8.21
CA ASN A 43 -0.93 -20.03 -9.58
C ASN A 43 -0.42 -18.63 -9.98
N GLY A 44 0.10 -17.86 -9.02
CA GLY A 44 0.54 -16.47 -9.25
C GLY A 44 1.76 -16.37 -10.18
N GLY A 45 1.68 -15.52 -11.20
CA GLY A 45 2.78 -15.25 -12.12
C GLY A 45 3.41 -13.87 -11.92
N TYR A 46 4.63 -13.69 -12.43
CA TYR A 46 5.30 -12.38 -12.50
C TYR A 46 5.53 -11.73 -11.12
N ASN A 47 5.76 -12.53 -10.08
CA ASN A 47 6.05 -12.03 -8.73
C ASN A 47 7.56 -11.98 -8.46
N MET A 48 7.98 -10.99 -7.67
CA MET A 48 9.36 -10.78 -7.29
C MET A 48 9.48 -10.70 -5.77
N ALA A 49 10.02 -11.74 -5.13
CA ALA A 49 10.17 -11.86 -3.68
C ALA A 49 11.63 -12.00 -3.25
N PHE A 50 12.08 -11.05 -2.46
CA PHE A 50 13.46 -10.96 -1.97
C PHE A 50 13.50 -10.87 -0.45
N GLY A 51 14.20 -11.80 0.19
CA GLY A 51 14.44 -11.87 1.62
C GLY A 51 13.81 -13.08 2.32
N TYR A 52 14.02 -13.19 3.62
CA TYR A 52 13.58 -14.34 4.41
C TYR A 52 12.06 -14.31 4.63
N ASN A 53 11.39 -15.40 4.26
CA ASN A 53 9.96 -15.62 4.41
C ASN A 53 9.10 -14.50 3.81
N THR A 54 9.49 -14.06 2.61
CA THR A 54 8.81 -12.99 1.85
C THR A 54 7.77 -13.57 0.89
N MET A 55 6.54 -13.03 0.91
CA MET A 55 5.38 -13.56 0.17
C MET A 55 5.11 -15.08 0.33
N PRO A 56 5.15 -15.66 1.55
CA PRO A 56 5.01 -17.10 1.73
C PRO A 56 3.63 -17.68 1.37
N LEU A 57 2.57 -16.87 1.26
CA LEU A 57 1.16 -17.33 1.16
C LEU A 57 0.46 -16.98 -0.17
N ASN A 58 1.19 -16.58 -1.21
CA ASN A 58 0.58 -16.05 -2.45
C ASN A 58 -0.11 -17.13 -3.32
N GLU A 59 -1.35 -17.53 -3.05
CA GLU A 59 -2.01 -18.62 -3.78
C GLU A 59 -2.36 -18.26 -5.25
N GLY A 60 -2.74 -17.02 -5.54
CA GLY A 60 -3.17 -16.60 -6.89
C GLY A 60 -2.70 -15.23 -7.36
N GLY A 61 -2.14 -14.40 -6.48
CA GLY A 61 -1.74 -13.03 -6.82
C GLY A 61 -0.61 -12.97 -7.85
N SER A 62 -0.69 -12.03 -8.78
CA SER A 62 0.29 -11.83 -9.85
C SER A 62 0.81 -10.40 -9.88
N TYR A 63 1.99 -10.20 -10.46
CA TYR A 63 2.61 -8.88 -10.62
C TYR A 63 2.93 -8.15 -9.29
N ASN A 64 3.27 -8.89 -8.24
CA ASN A 64 3.64 -8.30 -6.97
C ASN A 64 5.17 -8.22 -6.80
N ILE A 65 5.67 -7.15 -6.17
CA ILE A 65 7.06 -6.97 -5.76
C ILE A 65 7.10 -6.93 -4.24
N ALA A 66 7.88 -7.80 -3.60
CA ALA A 66 8.08 -7.82 -2.16
C ALA A 66 9.56 -7.95 -1.78
N LEU A 67 10.01 -7.06 -0.89
CA LEU A 67 11.41 -6.95 -0.47
C LEU A 67 11.47 -6.84 1.06
N GLY A 68 12.27 -7.69 1.72
CA GLY A 68 12.64 -7.58 3.14
C GLY A 68 12.41 -8.85 3.98
N TYR A 69 12.20 -8.72 5.29
CA TYR A 69 12.06 -9.85 6.23
C TYR A 69 10.59 -10.03 6.64
N ASN A 70 10.02 -11.22 6.41
CA ASN A 70 8.59 -11.50 6.59
C ASN A 70 7.68 -10.52 5.80
N SER A 71 8.17 -9.94 4.70
CA SER A 71 7.41 -8.94 3.94
C SER A 71 6.28 -9.61 3.13
N ALA A 72 5.16 -8.91 2.93
CA ALA A 72 4.03 -9.41 2.13
C ALA A 72 3.48 -10.78 2.56
N ASN A 73 3.57 -11.10 3.85
CA ASN A 73 3.15 -12.38 4.40
C ASN A 73 1.64 -12.64 4.42
N GLN A 74 0.82 -11.64 4.07
CA GLN A 74 -0.63 -11.76 3.98
C GLN A 74 -1.16 -11.74 2.55
N ILE A 75 -0.34 -11.48 1.52
CA ILE A 75 -0.85 -11.45 0.14
C ILE A 75 -1.23 -12.88 -0.27
N VAL A 76 -2.51 -13.10 -0.58
CA VAL A 76 -3.04 -14.38 -1.06
C VAL A 76 -3.43 -14.28 -2.53
N ASN A 77 -4.32 -13.35 -2.90
CA ASN A 77 -4.81 -13.19 -4.29
C ASN A 77 -4.62 -11.78 -4.88
N GLY A 78 -4.09 -10.82 -4.10
CA GLY A 78 -3.90 -9.45 -4.56
C GLY A 78 -2.89 -9.34 -5.70
N ASN A 79 -3.15 -8.45 -6.65
CA ASN A 79 -2.30 -8.22 -7.81
C ASN A 79 -1.69 -6.81 -7.80
N TYR A 80 -0.56 -6.63 -8.49
CA TYR A 80 0.04 -5.31 -8.71
C TYR A 80 0.45 -4.59 -7.41
N ASN A 81 0.85 -5.33 -6.37
CA ASN A 81 1.27 -4.74 -5.11
C ASN A 81 2.78 -4.60 -5.01
N THR A 82 3.27 -3.49 -4.45
CA THR A 82 4.68 -3.29 -4.09
C THR A 82 4.82 -3.19 -2.58
N VAL A 83 5.58 -4.10 -1.97
CA VAL A 83 5.78 -4.17 -0.51
C VAL A 83 7.27 -4.16 -0.18
N ILE A 84 7.74 -3.17 0.57
CA ILE A 84 9.15 -3.06 0.94
C ILE A 84 9.27 -2.83 2.45
N GLY A 85 9.96 -3.72 3.17
CA GLY A 85 10.24 -3.53 4.59
C GLY A 85 10.17 -4.82 5.41
N THR A 86 9.82 -4.69 6.68
CA THR A 86 9.87 -5.80 7.64
C THR A 86 8.55 -5.95 8.37
N GLY A 87 8.13 -7.17 8.71
CA GLY A 87 7.00 -7.37 9.65
C GLY A 87 5.61 -7.61 9.04
N GLY A 88 5.53 -8.01 7.78
CA GLY A 88 4.27 -8.31 7.11
C GLY A 88 3.86 -7.20 6.15
N SER A 89 2.80 -7.45 5.39
CA SER A 89 2.09 -6.41 4.65
C SER A 89 0.70 -6.31 5.21
N TYR A 90 0.16 -5.10 5.24
CA TYR A 90 -1.27 -4.93 5.47
C TYR A 90 -2.09 -5.52 4.32
N ILE A 91 -1.52 -5.70 3.13
CA ILE A 91 -2.26 -6.11 1.92
C ILE A 91 -2.57 -7.61 1.93
N ASN A 92 -3.85 -7.98 1.85
CA ASN A 92 -4.32 -9.36 1.73
C ASN A 92 -4.73 -9.71 0.28
N ASN A 93 -5.87 -9.18 -0.19
CA ASN A 93 -6.39 -9.40 -1.55
C ASN A 93 -6.56 -8.11 -2.37
N GLY A 94 -6.22 -6.96 -1.79
CA GLY A 94 -6.25 -5.69 -2.50
C GLY A 94 -5.26 -5.62 -3.66
N ASN A 95 -5.53 -4.75 -4.62
CA ASN A 95 -4.76 -4.56 -5.84
C ASN A 95 -4.17 -3.15 -5.93
N GLY A 96 -3.01 -3.04 -6.58
CA GLY A 96 -2.42 -1.74 -6.90
C GLY A 96 -1.90 -0.97 -5.67
N ASN A 97 -1.56 -1.67 -4.60
CA ASN A 97 -1.13 -1.04 -3.36
C ASN A 97 0.40 -0.92 -3.27
N ILE A 98 0.89 0.19 -2.72
CA ILE A 98 2.29 0.41 -2.38
C ILE A 98 2.41 0.51 -0.87
N SER A 99 3.08 -0.46 -0.27
CA SER A 99 3.41 -0.52 1.16
C SER A 99 4.92 -0.42 1.36
N ILE A 100 5.41 0.59 2.06
CA ILE A 100 6.84 0.76 2.33
C ILE A 100 7.05 1.07 3.82
N GLY A 101 7.77 0.21 4.53
CA GLY A 101 8.12 0.40 5.93
C GLY A 101 7.86 -0.85 6.79
N ASN A 102 7.78 -0.65 8.10
CA ASN A 102 7.50 -1.75 9.02
C ASN A 102 6.01 -1.76 9.34
N SER A 103 5.24 -2.61 8.68
CA SER A 103 3.87 -2.84 9.10
C SER A 103 3.90 -3.62 10.42
N ALA A 104 3.27 -3.08 11.46
CA ALA A 104 2.77 -3.93 12.53
C ALA A 104 1.79 -4.94 11.90
N ASN A 105 1.57 -6.10 12.53
CA ASN A 105 0.70 -7.20 12.08
C ASN A 105 -0.81 -6.82 11.90
N GLY A 106 -1.12 -5.70 11.25
CA GLY A 106 -2.46 -5.31 10.85
C GLY A 106 -2.82 -6.07 9.59
N THR A 107 -3.86 -6.89 9.68
CA THR A 107 -4.46 -7.56 8.53
C THR A 107 -5.46 -6.61 7.89
N ASP A 108 -5.29 -6.28 6.60
CA ASP A 108 -6.40 -5.75 5.81
C ASP A 108 -7.42 -6.86 5.57
N THR A 109 -8.55 -6.77 6.26
CA THR A 109 -9.70 -7.66 6.03
C THR A 109 -10.63 -7.13 4.95
N ALA A 110 -10.43 -5.91 4.45
CA ALA A 110 -11.31 -5.22 3.52
C ALA A 110 -10.88 -5.37 2.05
N SER A 111 -9.66 -5.80 1.77
CA SER A 111 -9.10 -5.94 0.41
C SER A 111 -9.03 -4.59 -0.32
N LEU A 112 -8.43 -3.60 0.34
CA LEU A 112 -8.37 -2.22 -0.14
C LEU A 112 -7.53 -2.08 -1.42
N ASP A 113 -7.98 -1.21 -2.32
CA ASP A 113 -7.32 -0.92 -3.60
C ASP A 113 -6.72 0.49 -3.63
N ASN A 114 -5.67 0.66 -4.45
CA ASN A 114 -5.03 1.95 -4.77
C ASN A 114 -4.50 2.71 -3.54
N ILE A 115 -3.94 1.99 -2.57
CA ILE A 115 -3.36 2.57 -1.36
C ILE A 115 -1.86 2.82 -1.54
N ILE A 116 -1.38 4.00 -1.14
CA ILE A 116 0.05 4.25 -0.93
C ILE A 116 0.28 4.47 0.56
N ALA A 117 0.78 3.46 1.27
CA ALA A 117 1.14 3.57 2.68
C ALA A 117 2.65 3.50 2.87
N ILE A 118 3.26 4.56 3.41
CA ILE A 118 4.71 4.62 3.64
C ILE A 118 5.00 4.96 5.10
N GLY A 119 5.44 3.99 5.91
CA GLY A 119 5.93 4.20 7.27
C GLY A 119 5.67 3.02 8.22
N HIS A 120 5.54 3.29 9.52
CA HIS A 120 5.49 2.26 10.57
C HIS A 120 4.10 2.11 11.19
N GLY A 121 3.52 0.90 11.13
CA GLY A 121 2.26 0.59 11.79
C GLY A 121 1.04 1.28 11.19
N ILE A 122 1.09 1.69 9.92
CA ILE A 122 -0.02 2.32 9.21
C ILE A 122 -1.13 1.30 8.91
N THR A 123 -2.39 1.67 9.19
CA THR A 123 -3.59 0.88 8.83
C THR A 123 -4.57 1.75 8.04
N PRO A 124 -4.46 1.78 6.70
CA PRO A 124 -5.44 2.44 5.83
C PRO A 124 -6.82 1.81 6.00
N THR A 125 -7.90 2.60 5.92
CA THR A 125 -9.28 2.12 6.14
C THR A 125 -10.19 2.28 4.93
N THR A 126 -9.71 2.90 3.85
CA THR A 126 -10.50 3.22 2.65
C THR A 126 -9.61 3.19 1.42
N ASP A 127 -10.17 2.81 0.27
CA ASP A 127 -9.49 2.82 -1.03
C ASP A 127 -8.97 4.20 -1.43
N ASN A 128 -8.10 4.25 -2.44
CA ASN A 128 -7.64 5.49 -3.07
C ASN A 128 -7.00 6.49 -2.09
N THR A 129 -6.30 5.98 -1.07
CA THR A 129 -5.75 6.79 0.01
C THR A 129 -4.23 6.76 0.02
N ILE A 130 -3.60 7.92 0.21
CA ILE A 130 -2.16 8.02 0.51
C ILE A 130 -2.00 8.29 2.01
N VAL A 131 -1.31 7.40 2.71
CA VAL A 131 -1.00 7.52 4.14
C VAL A 131 0.51 7.45 4.34
N LEU A 132 1.11 8.49 4.91
CA LEU A 132 2.55 8.53 5.18
C LEU A 132 2.76 8.51 6.70
N GLY A 133 3.86 7.94 7.21
CA GLY A 133 4.37 7.95 8.59
C GLY A 133 3.84 6.88 9.57
N ASN A 134 3.28 7.19 10.75
CA ASN A 134 3.04 6.15 11.79
C ASN A 134 1.70 6.27 12.54
N ASN A 135 1.35 5.23 13.33
CA ASN A 135 0.13 5.15 14.15
C ASN A 135 0.21 5.81 15.54
N THR A 136 1.21 6.68 15.78
CA THR A 136 1.37 7.33 17.09
C THR A 136 0.69 8.70 17.15
N VAL A 137 0.39 9.15 18.37
CA VAL A 137 -0.45 10.32 18.70
C VAL A 137 0.04 11.65 18.11
N THR A 138 1.31 11.76 17.75
CA THR A 138 1.85 12.96 17.09
C THR A 138 1.50 13.04 15.60
N GLY A 139 0.98 11.96 15.03
CA GLY A 139 0.63 11.87 13.63
C GLY A 139 1.85 12.06 12.72
N PRO A 140 1.79 11.52 11.51
CA PRO A 140 2.81 11.79 10.52
C PRO A 140 2.70 13.22 10.00
N LYS A 141 3.83 13.92 9.92
CA LYS A 141 3.90 15.24 9.28
C LYS A 141 4.40 15.06 7.85
N VAL A 142 3.65 15.57 6.89
CA VAL A 142 3.99 15.54 5.47
C VAL A 142 4.46 16.93 5.06
N GLY A 143 5.72 17.03 4.66
CA GLY A 143 6.29 18.24 4.06
C GLY A 143 6.27 18.15 2.53
N VAL A 144 5.72 19.16 1.85
CA VAL A 144 5.86 19.35 0.40
C VAL A 144 6.67 20.62 0.18
N GLY A 145 7.90 20.49 -0.32
CA GLY A 145 8.82 21.62 -0.49
C GLY A 145 9.47 22.11 0.82
N THR A 146 9.33 21.36 1.93
CA THR A 146 9.97 21.63 3.24
C THR A 146 10.48 20.32 3.85
N TYR A 147 11.65 20.36 4.50
CA TYR A 147 12.31 19.20 5.10
C TYR A 147 12.04 19.04 6.61
N THR A 148 11.41 20.04 7.24
CA THR A 148 11.09 20.07 8.68
C THR A 148 9.66 20.54 8.92
N PRO A 149 8.65 19.78 8.46
CA PRO A 149 7.25 20.20 8.55
C PRO A 149 6.85 20.48 10.01
N GLN A 150 6.28 21.66 10.27
CA GLN A 150 5.82 22.04 11.60
C GLN A 150 4.34 21.65 11.81
N SER A 151 3.56 21.61 10.74
CA SER A 151 2.15 21.18 10.69
C SER A 151 2.00 19.74 10.20
N LYS A 152 0.79 19.16 10.33
CA LYS A 152 0.48 17.82 9.80
C LYS A 152 0.64 17.75 8.28
N LEU A 153 0.19 18.79 7.58
CA LEU A 153 0.52 19.07 6.18
C LEU A 153 1.18 20.45 6.14
N ASP A 154 2.42 20.50 5.66
CA ASP A 154 3.21 21.72 5.53
C ASP A 154 3.67 21.85 4.07
N VAL A 155 3.13 22.84 3.35
CA VAL A 155 3.42 23.07 1.94
C VAL A 155 4.13 24.41 1.81
N ASN A 156 5.36 24.37 1.34
CA ASN A 156 6.13 25.57 0.98
C ASN A 156 5.92 25.87 -0.52
N GLY A 157 4.91 26.68 -0.81
CA GLY A 157 4.48 27.03 -2.17
C GLY A 157 2.97 27.22 -2.26
N ASP A 158 2.44 27.26 -3.47
CA ASP A 158 1.01 27.44 -3.71
C ASP A 158 0.25 26.11 -3.60
N ILE A 159 -0.95 26.14 -3.01
CA ILE A 159 -1.92 25.05 -3.06
C ILE A 159 -3.09 25.48 -3.96
N ARG A 160 -3.34 24.74 -5.04
CA ARG A 160 -4.53 24.95 -5.88
C ARG A 160 -5.70 24.11 -5.36
N VAL A 161 -6.73 24.78 -4.82
CA VAL A 161 -7.96 24.13 -4.36
C VAL A 161 -9.05 24.24 -5.43
N GLY A 162 -9.69 23.13 -5.78
CA GLY A 162 -10.79 23.08 -6.74
C GLY A 162 -12.15 23.47 -6.14
N GLY A 163 -13.16 23.58 -6.99
CA GLY A 163 -14.56 23.65 -6.57
C GLY A 163 -15.17 22.26 -6.35
N THR A 164 -16.36 22.22 -5.76
CA THR A 164 -17.19 20.99 -5.68
C THR A 164 -18.66 21.35 -5.78
N THR A 165 -19.44 20.50 -6.44
CA THR A 165 -20.92 20.58 -6.48
C THR A 165 -21.58 19.89 -5.29
N ALA A 166 -20.82 19.16 -4.47
CA ALA A 166 -21.34 18.50 -3.28
C ALA A 166 -21.81 19.53 -2.23
N PRO A 167 -22.95 19.30 -1.56
CA PRO A 167 -23.40 20.16 -0.48
C PRO A 167 -22.43 20.10 0.71
N CYS A 168 -22.43 21.15 1.53
CA CYS A 168 -21.80 21.11 2.83
C CYS A 168 -22.71 20.34 3.79
N THR A 169 -22.16 19.34 4.46
CA THR A 169 -22.82 18.46 5.42
C THR A 169 -21.87 18.18 6.57
N GLY A 170 -22.34 17.54 7.63
CA GLY A 170 -21.44 17.11 8.72
C GLY A 170 -20.32 16.15 8.27
N ALA A 171 -20.46 15.47 7.12
CA ALA A 171 -19.43 14.57 6.61
C ALA A 171 -18.20 15.28 6.02
N ASN A 172 -18.35 16.55 5.61
CA ASN A 172 -17.29 17.36 5.01
C ASN A 172 -17.08 18.71 5.73
N GLU A 173 -17.51 18.80 7.00
CA GLU A 173 -17.22 19.94 7.87
C GLU A 173 -15.71 20.23 7.91
N GLY A 174 -15.33 21.50 7.82
CA GLY A 174 -13.94 21.95 7.77
C GLY A 174 -13.29 21.90 6.38
N ALA A 175 -13.97 21.39 5.35
CA ALA A 175 -13.45 21.40 3.99
C ALA A 175 -13.30 22.84 3.44
N ILE A 176 -12.27 23.07 2.63
CA ILE A 176 -12.05 24.31 1.88
C ILE A 176 -12.32 24.04 0.40
N ARG A 177 -13.08 24.90 -0.27
CA ARG A 177 -13.27 24.89 -1.72
C ARG A 177 -13.01 26.25 -2.35
N TYR A 178 -12.75 26.28 -3.65
CA TYR A 178 -12.76 27.51 -4.44
C TYR A 178 -14.07 27.63 -5.22
N GLU A 179 -14.87 28.66 -4.93
CA GLU A 179 -16.10 28.95 -5.68
C GLU A 179 -15.78 29.85 -6.88
N SER A 180 -15.74 29.26 -8.06
CA SER A 180 -15.30 29.91 -9.30
C SER A 180 -16.12 31.16 -9.67
N SER A 181 -17.41 31.18 -9.35
CA SER A 181 -18.30 32.28 -9.71
C SER A 181 -18.03 33.52 -8.87
N SER A 182 -17.78 33.32 -7.57
CA SER A 182 -17.49 34.40 -6.63
C SER A 182 -15.99 34.68 -6.50
N LYS A 183 -15.13 33.81 -7.06
CA LYS A 183 -13.66 33.84 -6.95
C LYS A 183 -13.16 33.84 -5.50
N LYS A 184 -13.90 33.19 -4.60
CA LYS A 184 -13.58 33.14 -3.18
C LYS A 184 -13.35 31.72 -2.71
N PHE A 185 -12.50 31.58 -1.71
CA PHE A 185 -12.47 30.36 -0.92
C PHE A 185 -13.68 30.32 0.00
N GLN A 186 -14.23 29.12 0.19
CA GLN A 186 -15.34 28.87 1.11
C GLN A 186 -14.98 27.71 2.03
N GLY A 187 -15.40 27.80 3.29
CA GLY A 187 -15.33 26.75 4.28
C GLY A 187 -16.70 26.08 4.45
N CYS A 188 -16.72 24.78 4.74
CA CYS A 188 -17.94 24.08 5.15
C CYS A 188 -18.09 24.10 6.67
N ASP A 189 -19.18 24.68 7.19
CA ASP A 189 -19.49 24.73 8.64
C ASP A 189 -20.33 23.55 9.14
N GLY A 190 -20.44 22.48 8.33
CA GLY A 190 -21.26 21.31 8.60
C GLY A 190 -22.70 21.40 8.04
N SER A 191 -23.13 22.56 7.54
CA SER A 191 -24.44 22.72 6.89
C SER A 191 -24.41 23.64 5.67
N ASN A 192 -23.52 24.62 5.63
CA ASN A 192 -23.43 25.65 4.61
C ASN A 192 -21.99 25.89 4.17
N TRP A 193 -21.85 26.25 2.90
CA TRP A 193 -20.60 26.81 2.38
C TRP A 193 -20.55 28.31 2.69
N VAL A 194 -19.65 28.70 3.58
CA VAL A 194 -19.45 30.09 4.02
C VAL A 194 -18.19 30.67 3.40
N SER A 195 -18.24 31.92 2.94
CA SER A 195 -17.05 32.56 2.35
C SER A 195 -15.99 32.79 3.42
N LEU A 196 -14.77 32.34 3.16
CA LEU A 196 -13.60 32.68 3.97
C LEU A 196 -13.19 34.09 3.57
N HIS A 197 -13.14 34.99 4.55
CA HIS A 197 -12.83 36.40 4.35
C HIS A 197 -11.33 36.63 4.42
#